data_AF-A0A919T233-F1
#
_entry.id   AF-A0A919T233-F1
#
_cell.length_a   1.000
_cell.length_b   1.000
_cell.length_c   1.000
_cell.angle_alpha   90.00
_cell.angle_beta   90.00
_cell.angle_gamma   90.00
#
_symmetry.space_group_name_H-M   'P 1'
#
loop_
_entity.id
_entity.type
_entity.pdbx_description
1 polymer ?
#
loop_
_entity_poly.entity_id
_entity_poly.type
_entity_poly.pdbx_seq_one_letter_code
_entity_poly.pdbx_strand_id
1 'polypeptide(L)'
;MAGISVAGISVAGISVAGGPGPREDRAMSAVLQGGVAAVSCNDVYSFSKPNRERIVLVPGLGVLGDIHAGVTVRHRSRVAADPSQPNLRQVHLIQSELFGEVGAKGYEVPDGGLGENVTTVGLDLLGLPCGTVLRFGLNAPVRQTVEPGSALDVLAAARRAVLDDEIADTVAVMGEAITAELERSDGDARPAVVITGLRNPCAQINRFRPGLLKEVLGRDEQGGVVRKAGVMAVVLRGGEIRPGDVVVAEVPARPHRALTKV
;
A
#
# COMPACT_ATOMS: atom_id res chain seq x y z
N MET A 1 -8.22 90.47 19.39
CA MET A 1 -7.10 89.66 19.90
C MET A 1 -7.55 88.21 19.84
N ALA A 2 -7.13 87.45 18.81
CA ALA A 2 -6.04 86.44 18.88
C ALA A 2 -6.35 85.36 19.94
N GLY A 3 -6.42 84.06 19.69
CA GLY A 3 -6.22 83.17 18.55
C GLY A 3 -5.98 81.74 19.08
N ILE A 4 -6.17 80.70 18.24
CA ILE A 4 -5.54 79.34 18.31
C ILE A 4 -6.09 78.40 19.42
N SER A 5 -6.26 77.06 19.31
CA SER A 5 -6.42 76.04 18.26
C SER A 5 -6.73 74.70 18.96
N VAL A 6 -7.61 73.91 18.33
CA VAL A 6 -7.87 72.45 18.29
C VAL A 6 -7.14 71.47 19.24
N ALA A 7 -7.93 70.63 19.93
CA ALA A 7 -7.82 69.16 20.10
C ALA A 7 -8.99 68.73 21.02
N GLY A 8 -9.72 67.62 20.91
CA GLY A 8 -9.66 66.39 20.14
C GLY A 8 -10.49 65.38 20.95
N ILE A 9 -11.63 64.91 20.45
CA ILE A 9 -12.33 63.75 21.01
C ILE A 9 -12.85 62.92 19.83
N SER A 10 -12.06 61.90 19.49
CA SER A 10 -12.45 60.83 18.58
C SER A 10 -13.34 59.84 19.33
N VAL A 11 -14.46 59.47 18.71
CA VAL A 11 -15.37 58.44 19.19
C VAL A 11 -14.65 57.09 19.08
N ALA A 12 -14.39 56.47 20.23
CA ALA A 12 -13.79 55.15 20.30
C ALA A 12 -14.66 54.14 19.54
N GLY A 13 -14.03 53.43 18.61
CA GLY A 13 -14.62 52.44 17.73
C GLY A 13 -15.20 51.24 18.49
N ILE A 14 -16.31 50.76 17.96
CA ILE A 14 -16.90 49.46 18.26
C ILE A 14 -15.90 48.40 17.79
N SER A 15 -15.27 47.71 18.74
CA SER A 15 -14.50 46.49 18.46
C SER A 15 -15.49 45.37 18.13
N VAL A 16 -15.56 45.01 16.85
CA VAL A 16 -16.27 43.81 16.40
C VAL A 16 -15.32 42.64 16.69
N ALA A 17 -15.54 41.96 17.81
CA ALA A 17 -14.86 40.72 18.12
C ALA A 17 -15.14 39.71 16.99
N GLY A 18 -14.07 39.17 16.41
CA GLY A 18 -14.10 38.25 15.28
C GLY A 18 -15.04 37.07 15.52
N GLY A 19 -15.94 36.87 14.56
CA GLY A 19 -16.74 35.66 14.48
C GLY A 19 -15.85 34.42 14.40
N PRO A 20 -16.37 33.24 14.75
CA PRO A 20 -15.62 32.01 14.59
C PRO A 20 -15.30 31.87 13.11
N GLY A 21 -14.01 31.91 12.77
CA GLY A 21 -13.53 31.54 11.44
C GLY A 21 -14.11 30.17 11.08
N PRO A 22 -14.26 29.87 9.77
CA PRO A 22 -14.79 28.58 9.35
C PRO A 22 -13.92 27.50 10.01
N ARG A 23 -14.55 26.75 10.92
CA ARG A 23 -13.96 25.54 11.47
C ARG A 23 -13.74 24.68 10.26
N GLU A 24 -12.48 24.55 9.83
CA GLU A 24 -12.09 23.67 8.75
C GLU A 24 -12.84 22.36 8.97
N ASP A 25 -13.64 22.01 7.97
CA ASP A 25 -14.38 20.78 7.90
C ASP A 25 -13.42 19.66 8.30
N ARG A 26 -13.60 19.17 9.53
CA ARG A 26 -13.20 17.83 9.91
C ARG A 26 -14.18 16.91 9.20
N ALA A 27 -14.11 16.92 7.86
CA ALA A 27 -14.74 15.95 7.01
C ALA A 27 -14.32 14.61 7.59
N MET A 28 -15.30 13.84 8.07
CA MET A 28 -15.11 12.44 8.35
C MET A 28 -14.45 11.86 7.11
N SER A 29 -13.14 11.59 7.20
CA SER A 29 -12.43 10.80 6.20
C SER A 29 -13.24 9.53 6.05
N ALA A 30 -13.91 9.36 4.91
CA ALA A 30 -14.61 8.13 4.62
C ALA A 30 -13.56 7.03 4.74
N VAL A 31 -13.69 6.19 5.77
CA VAL A 31 -12.66 5.19 6.02
C VAL A 31 -12.72 4.24 4.84
N LEU A 32 -11.67 4.25 4.02
CA LEU A 32 -11.52 3.36 2.88
C LEU A 32 -11.27 1.96 3.44
N GLN A 33 -12.35 1.19 3.61
CA GLN A 33 -12.31 -0.11 4.26
C GLN A 33 -12.71 -1.22 3.31
N GLY A 34 -12.12 -2.39 3.53
CA GLY A 34 -12.53 -3.66 2.93
C GLY A 34 -12.28 -4.81 3.90
N GLY A 35 -12.19 -6.02 3.37
CA GLY A 35 -11.87 -7.21 4.13
C GLY A 35 -10.79 -8.07 3.45
N VAL A 36 -10.24 -9.00 4.22
CA VAL A 36 -9.39 -10.08 3.71
C VAL A 36 -10.28 -11.26 3.35
N ALA A 37 -10.43 -11.55 2.06
CA ALA A 37 -11.18 -12.72 1.60
C ALA A 37 -10.38 -14.02 1.82
N ALA A 38 -9.08 -13.97 1.53
CA ALA A 38 -8.18 -15.12 1.68
C ALA A 38 -6.73 -14.66 1.91
N VAL A 39 -5.93 -15.54 2.50
CA VAL A 39 -4.48 -15.38 2.62
C VAL A 39 -3.77 -16.63 2.10
N SER A 40 -2.64 -16.43 1.43
CA SER A 40 -1.93 -17.49 0.73
C SER A 40 -0.42 -17.31 0.86
N CYS A 41 0.31 -18.40 1.05
CA CYS A 41 1.78 -18.38 1.05
C CYS A 41 2.36 -19.72 0.59
N ASN A 42 3.53 -19.67 -0.02
CA ASN A 42 4.26 -20.87 -0.42
C ASN A 42 5.76 -20.73 -0.21
N ASP A 43 6.37 -21.80 0.30
CA ASP A 43 7.82 -21.92 0.51
C ASP A 43 8.55 -22.43 -0.73
N VAL A 44 7.83 -22.95 -1.73
CA VAL A 44 8.37 -23.38 -3.01
C VAL A 44 8.07 -22.38 -4.14
N TYR A 45 8.94 -22.36 -5.16
CA TYR A 45 8.74 -21.59 -6.39
C TYR A 45 7.59 -22.17 -7.23
N SER A 46 6.37 -21.77 -6.93
CA SER A 46 5.18 -21.99 -7.77
C SER A 46 4.54 -20.66 -8.17
N PHE A 47 3.73 -20.67 -9.23
CA PHE A 47 2.99 -19.48 -9.64
C PHE A 47 1.83 -19.17 -8.70
N SER A 48 0.99 -20.17 -8.41
CA SER A 48 -0.12 -20.06 -7.46
C SER A 48 0.35 -20.36 -6.04
N LYS A 49 -0.27 -19.75 -5.04
CA LYS A 49 0.01 -19.96 -3.62
C LYS A 49 -1.19 -20.66 -2.97
N PRO A 50 -0.99 -21.75 -2.20
CA PRO A 50 -2.10 -22.39 -1.48
C PRO A 50 -2.63 -21.47 -0.38
N ASN A 51 -3.95 -21.50 -0.18
CA ASN A 51 -4.59 -20.79 0.92
C ASN A 51 -4.17 -21.34 2.28
N ARG A 52 -4.11 -20.44 3.26
CA ARG A 52 -3.76 -20.73 4.64
C ARG A 52 -4.85 -20.19 5.56
N GLU A 53 -4.95 -20.74 6.76
CA GLU A 53 -5.80 -20.17 7.81
C GLU A 53 -5.30 -18.80 8.29
N ARG A 54 -4.00 -18.57 8.15
CA ARG A 54 -3.32 -17.32 8.51
C ARG A 54 -1.98 -17.18 7.77
N ILE A 55 -1.50 -15.95 7.67
CA ILE A 55 -0.11 -15.63 7.32
C ILE A 55 0.48 -14.68 8.38
N VAL A 56 1.81 -14.64 8.49
CA VAL A 56 2.53 -13.74 9.41
C VAL A 56 3.37 -12.77 8.59
N LEU A 57 3.11 -11.48 8.72
CA LEU A 57 3.94 -10.43 8.18
C LEU A 57 5.17 -10.19 9.07
N VAL A 58 6.32 -10.00 8.44
CA VAL A 58 7.58 -9.67 9.11
C VAL A 58 8.12 -8.37 8.48
N PRO A 59 8.33 -7.30 9.28
CA PRO A 59 8.73 -6.00 8.73
C PRO A 59 9.99 -6.09 7.90
N GLY A 60 10.00 -5.42 6.74
CA GLY A 60 11.14 -5.43 5.83
C GLY A 60 11.52 -6.79 5.23
N LEU A 61 10.77 -7.85 5.52
CA LEU A 61 11.02 -9.19 4.97
C LEU A 61 9.83 -9.71 4.16
N GLY A 62 8.59 -9.37 4.50
CA GLY A 62 7.39 -9.88 3.81
C GLY A 62 6.66 -10.95 4.57
N VAL A 63 6.13 -11.94 3.87
CA VAL A 63 5.35 -13.03 4.48
C VAL A 63 6.29 -14.14 4.97
N LEU A 64 6.20 -14.50 6.25
CA LEU A 64 6.97 -15.59 6.84
C LEU A 64 6.72 -16.91 6.09
N GLY A 65 7.80 -17.57 5.67
CA GLY A 65 7.74 -18.81 4.91
C GLY A 65 7.41 -18.63 3.42
N ASP A 66 7.29 -17.40 2.92
CA ASP A 66 7.15 -17.16 1.48
C ASP A 66 8.52 -17.10 0.79
N ILE A 67 8.63 -17.76 -0.35
CA ILE A 67 9.89 -17.84 -1.12
C ILE A 67 10.40 -16.47 -1.60
N HIS A 68 9.53 -15.46 -1.70
CA HIS A 68 9.89 -14.10 -2.12
C HIS A 68 10.28 -13.19 -0.95
N ALA A 69 10.30 -13.71 0.28
CA ALA A 69 10.64 -12.93 1.45
C ALA A 69 12.12 -12.51 1.47
N GLY A 70 12.37 -11.27 1.89
CA GLY A 70 13.71 -10.72 2.05
C GLY A 70 13.77 -9.21 1.84
N VAL A 71 14.87 -8.62 2.31
CA VAL A 71 15.20 -7.19 2.15
C VAL A 71 15.49 -6.82 0.70
N THR A 72 16.19 -7.69 -0.04
CA THR A 72 16.50 -7.50 -1.46
C THR A 72 15.72 -8.46 -2.34
N VAL A 73 15.61 -8.13 -3.62
CA VAL A 73 14.86 -8.94 -4.58
C VAL A 73 15.41 -10.36 -4.64
N ARG A 74 14.54 -11.36 -4.47
CA ARG A 74 14.90 -12.79 -4.61
C ARG A 74 14.60 -13.35 -6.00
N HIS A 75 13.89 -12.62 -6.85
CA HIS A 75 13.50 -13.11 -8.17
C HIS A 75 14.72 -13.24 -9.10
N ARG A 76 14.98 -14.47 -9.57
CA ARG A 76 16.16 -14.85 -10.37
C ARG A 76 16.53 -13.87 -11.49
N SER A 77 15.55 -13.33 -12.21
CA SER A 77 15.80 -12.43 -13.34
C SER A 77 16.29 -11.04 -12.91
N ARG A 78 15.85 -10.56 -11.75
CA ARG A 78 16.26 -9.26 -11.20
C ARG A 78 17.56 -9.38 -10.43
N VAL A 79 17.74 -10.49 -9.71
CA VAL A 79 19.03 -10.85 -9.08
C VAL A 79 20.15 -10.88 -10.12
N ALA A 80 19.88 -11.41 -11.32
CA ALA A 80 20.83 -11.41 -12.42
C ALA A 80 21.16 -10.00 -12.96
N ALA A 81 20.24 -9.04 -12.80
CA ALA A 81 20.45 -7.66 -13.22
C ALA A 81 21.19 -6.85 -12.14
N ASP A 82 20.72 -6.91 -10.90
CA ASP A 82 21.36 -6.34 -9.72
C ASP A 82 20.77 -6.99 -8.44
N PRO A 83 21.57 -7.80 -7.71
CA PRO A 83 21.11 -8.46 -6.49
C PRO A 83 20.94 -7.52 -5.28
N SER A 84 21.41 -6.28 -5.38
CA SER A 84 21.31 -5.27 -4.32
C SER A 84 19.98 -4.53 -4.32
N GLN A 85 19.15 -4.70 -5.36
CA GLN A 85 17.87 -4.00 -5.48
C GLN A 85 16.96 -4.28 -4.29
N PRO A 86 16.30 -3.25 -3.73
CA PRO A 86 15.37 -3.39 -2.63
C PRO A 86 14.16 -4.24 -3.04
N ASN A 87 13.65 -5.05 -2.12
CA ASN A 87 12.42 -5.79 -2.35
C ASN A 87 11.21 -4.90 -2.09
N LEU A 88 10.72 -4.22 -3.12
CA LEU A 88 9.47 -3.44 -3.06
C LEU A 88 8.20 -4.30 -3.20
N ARG A 89 8.36 -5.63 -3.26
CA ARG A 89 7.32 -6.60 -3.63
C ARG A 89 7.17 -7.70 -2.56
N GLN A 90 7.27 -7.32 -1.30
CA GLN A 90 7.26 -8.24 -0.17
C GLN A 90 5.91 -8.91 0.05
N VAL A 91 4.83 -8.21 -0.27
CA VAL A 91 3.46 -8.71 -0.19
C VAL A 91 2.75 -8.39 -1.49
N HIS A 92 2.11 -9.40 -2.08
CA HIS A 92 1.27 -9.23 -3.26
C HIS A 92 -0.21 -9.19 -2.84
N LEU A 93 -0.96 -8.19 -3.30
CA LEU A 93 -2.40 -8.08 -3.00
C LEU A 93 -3.21 -8.02 -4.30
N ILE A 94 -4.35 -8.70 -4.34
CA ILE A 94 -5.34 -8.60 -5.43
C ILE A 94 -6.74 -8.43 -4.81
N GLN A 95 -7.61 -7.64 -5.46
CA GLN A 95 -9.02 -7.58 -5.09
C GLN A 95 -9.83 -8.72 -5.76
N SER A 96 -10.68 -9.40 -4.98
CA SER A 96 -11.48 -10.55 -5.39
C SER A 96 -12.41 -10.27 -6.58
N GLU A 97 -12.78 -9.00 -6.74
CA GLU A 97 -13.60 -8.45 -7.81
C GLU A 97 -12.98 -8.72 -9.17
N LEU A 98 -11.64 -8.75 -9.26
CA LEU A 98 -10.94 -9.17 -10.48
C LEU A 98 -11.30 -10.61 -10.87
N PHE A 99 -11.39 -11.51 -9.90
CA PHE A 99 -11.70 -12.92 -10.14
C PHE A 99 -13.13 -13.09 -10.63
N GLY A 100 -14.06 -12.32 -10.08
CA GLY A 100 -15.43 -12.22 -10.62
C GLY A 100 -15.45 -11.71 -12.06
N GLU A 101 -14.71 -10.64 -12.36
CA GLU A 101 -14.63 -10.06 -13.72
C GLU A 101 -14.14 -11.08 -14.75
N VAL A 102 -13.03 -11.77 -14.46
CA VAL A 102 -12.46 -12.75 -15.39
C VAL A 102 -13.27 -14.06 -15.40
N GLY A 103 -13.90 -14.42 -14.29
CA GLY A 103 -14.82 -15.54 -14.18
C GLY A 103 -16.04 -15.39 -15.11
N ALA A 104 -16.61 -14.20 -15.20
CA ALA A 104 -17.68 -13.88 -16.16
C ALA A 104 -17.26 -14.04 -17.63
N LYS A 105 -15.95 -14.04 -17.90
CA LYS A 105 -15.35 -14.27 -19.22
C LYS A 105 -14.88 -15.73 -19.42
N GLY A 106 -15.22 -16.62 -18.49
CA GLY A 106 -14.90 -18.05 -18.55
C GLY A 106 -13.56 -18.44 -17.92
N TYR A 107 -12.92 -17.55 -17.17
CA TYR A 107 -11.66 -17.85 -16.48
C TYR A 107 -11.87 -18.14 -15.00
N GLU A 108 -11.79 -19.40 -14.60
CA GLU A 108 -11.79 -19.79 -13.19
C GLU A 108 -10.42 -19.51 -12.54
N VAL A 109 -10.42 -18.60 -11.57
CA VAL A 109 -9.25 -18.20 -10.77
C VAL A 109 -9.62 -18.29 -9.29
N PRO A 110 -9.07 -19.24 -8.52
CA PRO A 110 -9.24 -19.29 -7.07
C PRO A 110 -8.36 -18.23 -6.40
N ASP A 111 -8.66 -17.93 -5.14
CA ASP A 111 -7.76 -17.18 -4.26
C ASP A 111 -6.37 -17.81 -4.19
N GLY A 112 -5.34 -16.97 -4.16
CA GLY A 112 -3.93 -17.34 -4.31
C GLY A 112 -3.56 -17.77 -5.73
N GLY A 113 -4.53 -17.87 -6.65
CA GLY A 113 -4.38 -18.44 -7.99
C GLY A 113 -3.43 -17.65 -8.88
N LEU A 114 -3.37 -16.33 -8.70
CA LEU A 114 -2.45 -15.45 -9.44
C LEU A 114 -1.20 -15.09 -8.63
N GLY A 115 -0.91 -15.84 -7.56
CA GLY A 115 0.30 -15.68 -6.75
C GLY A 115 0.29 -14.48 -5.81
N GLU A 116 -0.90 -13.94 -5.51
CA GLU A 116 -1.12 -13.01 -4.42
C GLU A 116 -0.96 -13.68 -3.06
N ASN A 117 -0.57 -12.89 -2.06
CA ASN A 117 -0.54 -13.30 -0.67
C ASN A 117 -1.83 -12.96 0.07
N VAL A 118 -2.50 -11.90 -0.34
CA VAL A 118 -3.74 -11.43 0.27
C VAL A 118 -4.75 -11.17 -0.85
N THR A 119 -5.87 -11.88 -0.82
CA THR A 119 -7.07 -11.46 -1.57
C THR A 119 -7.86 -10.51 -0.69
N THR A 120 -8.07 -9.29 -1.17
CA THR A 120 -8.94 -8.29 -0.55
C THR A 120 -10.34 -8.32 -1.16
N VAL A 121 -11.33 -7.79 -0.45
CA VAL A 121 -12.70 -7.60 -0.94
C VAL A 121 -13.25 -6.25 -0.47
N GLY A 122 -14.03 -5.59 -1.32
CA GLY A 122 -14.66 -4.31 -1.01
C GLY A 122 -13.70 -3.11 -0.97
N LEU A 123 -12.48 -3.27 -1.49
CA LEU A 123 -11.46 -2.22 -1.51
C LEU A 123 -10.88 -2.06 -2.92
N ASP A 124 -11.02 -0.87 -3.51
CA ASP A 124 -10.40 -0.54 -4.79
C ASP A 124 -8.89 -0.29 -4.60
N LEU A 125 -8.09 -1.36 -4.67
CA LEU A 125 -6.64 -1.25 -4.48
C LEU A 125 -5.97 -0.45 -5.60
N LEU A 126 -6.52 -0.49 -6.81
CA LEU A 126 -5.89 0.11 -8.00
C LEU A 126 -6.08 1.63 -8.04
N GLY A 127 -7.15 2.13 -7.43
CA GLY A 127 -7.42 3.56 -7.25
C GLY A 127 -6.67 4.21 -6.08
N LEU A 128 -6.05 3.42 -5.19
CA LEU A 128 -5.28 3.96 -4.07
C LEU A 128 -3.98 4.61 -4.55
N PRO A 129 -3.55 5.72 -3.93
CA PRO A 129 -2.26 6.31 -4.25
C PRO A 129 -1.09 5.49 -3.69
N CYS A 130 0.07 5.62 -4.34
CA CYS A 130 1.34 5.11 -3.82
C CYS A 130 1.59 5.69 -2.41
N GLY A 131 2.10 4.88 -1.50
CA GLY A 131 2.31 5.26 -0.11
C GLY A 131 1.12 5.03 0.82
N THR A 132 -0.03 4.58 0.28
CA THR A 132 -1.16 4.18 1.12
C THR A 132 -0.76 3.05 2.06
N VAL A 133 -1.05 3.22 3.35
CA VAL A 133 -0.82 2.19 4.37
C VAL A 133 -2.10 1.38 4.54
N LEU A 134 -2.01 0.06 4.36
CA LEU A 134 -3.09 -0.87 4.67
C LEU A 134 -2.84 -1.50 6.03
N ARG A 135 -3.80 -1.36 6.94
CA ARG A 135 -3.79 -2.00 8.27
C ARG A 135 -4.81 -3.11 8.34
N PHE A 136 -4.41 -4.24 8.94
CA PHE A 136 -5.20 -5.46 8.96
C PHE A 136 -5.71 -5.81 10.35
N GLY A 137 -6.93 -6.33 10.41
CA GLY A 137 -7.53 -6.89 11.62
C GLY A 137 -7.95 -5.84 12.65
N LEU A 138 -8.26 -6.33 13.85
CA LEU A 138 -8.55 -5.51 15.01
C LEU A 138 -7.25 -5.14 15.73
N ASN A 139 -7.24 -4.00 16.44
CA ASN A 139 -6.10 -3.61 17.26
C ASN A 139 -5.97 -4.56 18.47
N ALA A 140 -5.24 -5.66 18.29
CA ALA A 140 -5.03 -6.70 19.28
C ALA A 140 -3.52 -6.98 19.45
N PRO A 141 -3.07 -7.37 20.65
CA PRO A 141 -1.68 -7.72 20.88
C PRO A 141 -1.26 -8.88 19.99
N VAL A 142 -0.28 -8.66 19.12
CA VAL A 142 0.32 -9.71 18.29
C VAL A 142 1.43 -10.40 19.09
N ARG A 143 1.37 -11.73 19.19
CA ARG A 143 2.48 -12.53 19.72
C ARG A 143 3.51 -12.71 18.61
N GLN A 144 4.63 -11.99 18.66
CA GLN A 144 5.75 -12.21 17.73
C GLN A 144 6.42 -13.54 18.06
N THR A 145 6.54 -14.43 17.07
CA THR A 145 7.18 -15.75 17.21
C THR A 145 8.48 -15.88 16.41
N VAL A 146 8.97 -14.77 15.85
CA VAL A 146 10.16 -14.68 15.00
C VAL A 146 10.90 -13.40 15.29
N GLU A 147 12.21 -13.42 15.04
CA GLU A 147 13.06 -12.22 15.14
C GLU A 147 12.47 -11.09 14.29
N PRO A 148 12.37 -9.87 14.84
CA PRO A 148 11.81 -8.74 14.12
C PRO A 148 12.75 -8.30 12.99
N GLY A 149 12.22 -8.21 11.76
CA GLY A 149 12.87 -7.46 10.68
C GLY A 149 12.58 -5.95 10.77
N SER A 150 13.10 -5.16 9.84
CA SER A 150 12.86 -3.70 9.77
C SER A 150 12.62 -3.20 8.36
N ALA A 151 11.57 -2.39 8.16
CA ALA A 151 11.35 -1.69 6.89
C ALA A 151 12.50 -0.72 6.55
N LEU A 152 13.25 -0.24 7.54
CA LEU A 152 14.45 0.58 7.33
C LEU A 152 15.53 -0.17 6.55
N ASP A 153 15.60 -1.50 6.67
CA ASP A 153 16.58 -2.30 5.93
C ASP A 153 16.30 -2.25 4.42
N VAL A 154 15.02 -2.14 4.03
CA VAL A 154 14.60 -1.99 2.63
C VAL A 154 15.05 -0.62 2.09
N LEU A 155 14.90 0.45 2.87
CA LEU A 155 15.42 1.77 2.51
C LEU A 155 16.94 1.79 2.42
N ALA A 156 17.63 1.09 3.32
CA ALA A 156 19.09 0.97 3.29
C ALA A 156 19.57 0.17 2.07
N ALA A 157 18.81 -0.84 1.61
CA ALA A 157 19.07 -1.50 0.32
C ALA A 157 18.83 -0.55 -0.85
N ALA A 158 17.73 0.20 -0.85
CA ALA A 158 17.41 1.17 -1.92
C ALA A 158 18.50 2.23 -2.10
N ARG A 159 19.07 2.75 -1.01
CA ARG A 159 20.16 3.73 -1.03
C ARG A 159 21.47 3.21 -1.65
N ARG A 160 21.64 1.88 -1.73
CA ARG A 160 22.84 1.24 -2.29
C ARG A 160 22.65 0.81 -3.74
N ALA A 161 21.41 0.77 -4.23
CA ALA A 161 21.08 0.35 -5.58
C ALA A 161 21.05 1.55 -6.53
N VAL A 162 21.28 1.29 -7.82
CA VAL A 162 20.99 2.24 -8.89
C VAL A 162 19.52 2.10 -9.25
N LEU A 163 18.74 3.17 -9.07
CA LEU A 163 17.31 3.20 -9.31
C LEU A 163 16.99 4.10 -10.50
N ASP A 164 15.97 3.73 -11.28
CA ASP A 164 15.34 4.69 -12.20
C ASP A 164 14.47 5.69 -11.41
N ASP A 165 14.08 6.79 -12.06
CA ASP A 165 13.36 7.89 -11.41
C ASP A 165 12.01 7.43 -10.82
N GLU A 166 11.31 6.52 -11.49
CA GLU A 166 9.99 6.01 -11.07
C GLU A 166 10.10 5.17 -9.78
N ILE A 167 11.14 4.33 -9.69
CA ILE A 167 11.44 3.54 -8.48
C ILE A 167 12.01 4.43 -7.37
N ALA A 168 12.86 5.41 -7.69
CA ALA A 168 13.40 6.35 -6.70
C ALA A 168 12.28 7.16 -6.03
N ASP A 169 11.31 7.64 -6.82
CA ASP A 169 10.11 8.31 -6.35
C ASP A 169 9.26 7.43 -5.42
N THR A 170 9.07 6.16 -5.82
CA THR A 170 8.36 5.17 -5.00
C THR A 170 9.06 4.96 -3.64
N VAL A 171 10.40 4.86 -3.65
CA VAL A 171 11.21 4.70 -2.44
C VAL A 171 11.11 5.93 -1.53
N ALA A 172 11.05 7.14 -2.10
CA ALA A 172 10.87 8.37 -1.32
C ALA A 172 9.52 8.37 -0.58
N VAL A 173 8.42 8.09 -1.29
CA VAL A 173 7.08 8.00 -0.70
C VAL A 173 7.01 6.88 0.36
N MET A 174 7.61 5.72 0.07
CA MET A 174 7.73 4.64 1.04
C MET A 174 8.51 5.06 2.29
N GLY A 175 9.56 5.87 2.13
CA GLY A 175 10.35 6.42 3.22
C GLY A 175 9.52 7.31 4.16
N GLU A 176 8.66 8.17 3.61
CA GLU A 176 7.74 8.99 4.39
C GLU A 176 6.77 8.12 5.20
N ALA A 177 6.19 7.07 4.59
CA ALA A 177 5.32 6.13 5.28
C ALA A 177 6.03 5.36 6.41
N ILE A 178 7.29 4.95 6.19
CA ILE A 178 8.11 4.29 7.22
C ILE A 178 8.37 5.23 8.39
N THR A 179 8.77 6.49 8.13
CA THR A 179 8.98 7.50 9.18
C THR A 179 7.70 7.72 9.98
N ALA A 180 6.57 7.94 9.31
CA ALA A 180 5.28 8.15 9.96
C ALA A 180 4.86 6.95 10.83
N GLU A 181 5.14 5.71 10.40
CA GLU A 181 4.84 4.52 11.18
C GLU A 181 5.74 4.37 12.42
N LEU A 182 7.01 4.79 12.32
CA LEU A 182 7.95 4.76 13.45
C LEU A 182 7.64 5.83 14.50
N GLU A 183 7.17 7.00 14.07
CA GLU A 183 6.81 8.12 14.95
C GLU A 183 5.40 7.99 15.54
N ARG A 184 4.64 6.98 15.11
CA ARG A 184 3.25 6.75 15.49
C ARG A 184 3.12 6.44 16.99
N SER A 185 2.21 7.14 17.67
CA SER A 185 2.04 7.06 19.13
C SER A 185 0.60 6.83 19.59
N ASP A 186 -0.34 6.57 18.69
CA ASP A 186 -1.75 6.35 19.02
C ASP A 186 -2.07 4.93 19.55
N GLY A 187 -1.05 4.08 19.69
CA GLY A 187 -1.18 2.74 20.26
C GLY A 187 -1.79 1.67 19.35
N ASP A 188 -2.07 1.97 18.08
CA ASP A 188 -2.52 0.92 17.14
C ASP A 188 -1.35 0.03 16.67
N ALA A 189 -1.48 -1.26 16.98
CA ALA A 189 -0.46 -2.28 16.81
C ALA A 189 -0.77 -3.24 15.65
N ARG A 190 -1.77 -2.93 14.81
CA ARG A 190 -2.19 -3.79 13.70
C ARG A 190 -1.06 -4.03 12.71
N PRO A 191 -0.96 -5.25 12.13
CA PRO A 191 -0.09 -5.49 10.99
C PRO A 191 -0.36 -4.45 9.89
N ALA A 192 0.71 -3.92 9.30
CA ALA A 192 0.62 -2.84 8.35
C ALA A 192 1.59 -3.01 7.18
N VAL A 193 1.12 -2.72 5.98
CA VAL A 193 1.94 -2.66 4.76
C VAL A 193 1.75 -1.32 4.06
N VAL A 194 2.79 -0.84 3.39
CA VAL A 194 2.70 0.33 2.49
C VAL A 194 2.64 -0.14 1.05
N ILE A 195 1.67 0.37 0.30
CA ILE A 195 1.55 0.10 -1.13
C ILE A 195 2.66 0.83 -1.87
N THR A 196 3.45 0.09 -2.64
CA THR A 196 4.58 0.61 -3.41
C THR A 196 4.26 0.75 -4.90
N GLY A 197 3.34 -0.05 -5.44
CA GLY A 197 3.01 0.06 -6.87
C GLY A 197 2.11 -1.04 -7.39
N LEU A 198 1.85 -1.01 -8.69
CA LEU A 198 1.11 -2.03 -9.43
C LEU A 198 1.96 -3.29 -9.62
N ARG A 199 1.31 -4.45 -9.48
CA ARG A 199 1.88 -5.72 -9.96
C ARG A 199 2.07 -5.64 -11.47
N ASN A 200 3.11 -6.29 -11.99
CA ASN A 200 3.31 -6.45 -13.43
C ASN A 200 2.88 -7.85 -13.88
N PRO A 201 1.69 -8.02 -14.51
CA PRO A 201 1.29 -9.27 -15.12
C PRO A 201 2.36 -9.80 -16.08
N CYS A 202 2.57 -11.12 -16.11
CA CYS A 202 3.56 -11.74 -16.97
C CYS A 202 3.03 -13.02 -17.62
N ALA A 203 3.82 -13.62 -18.52
CA ALA A 203 3.45 -14.83 -19.26
C ALA A 203 3.12 -16.05 -18.36
N GLN A 204 3.51 -16.05 -17.07
CA GLN A 204 3.08 -17.09 -16.12
C GLN A 204 1.55 -17.18 -16.00
N ILE A 205 0.84 -16.05 -16.14
CA ILE A 205 -0.63 -16.03 -16.09
C ILE A 205 -1.24 -16.86 -17.22
N ASN A 206 -0.68 -16.78 -18.44
CA ASN A 206 -1.14 -17.61 -19.56
C ASN A 206 -0.75 -19.09 -19.42
N ARG A 207 0.32 -19.39 -18.67
CA ARG A 207 0.67 -20.78 -18.32
C ARG A 207 -0.30 -21.36 -17.29
N PHE A 208 -0.82 -20.52 -16.40
CA PHE A 208 -1.86 -20.89 -15.44
C PHE A 208 -3.21 -21.08 -16.13
N ARG A 209 -3.67 -20.09 -16.90
CA ARG A 209 -4.90 -20.14 -17.70
C ARG A 209 -4.67 -19.48 -19.07
N PRO A 210 -4.72 -20.24 -20.19
CA PRO A 210 -4.48 -19.68 -21.52
C PRO A 210 -5.43 -18.52 -21.85
N GLY A 211 -4.87 -17.38 -22.25
CA GLY A 211 -5.64 -16.20 -22.64
C GLY A 211 -6.02 -15.26 -21.50
N LEU A 212 -5.77 -15.62 -20.24
CA LEU A 212 -6.10 -14.76 -19.08
C LEU A 212 -5.25 -13.48 -19.03
N LEU A 213 -4.02 -13.48 -19.55
CA LEU A 213 -3.12 -12.33 -19.47
C LEU A 213 -3.72 -11.06 -20.11
N LYS A 214 -4.40 -11.18 -21.24
CA LYS A 214 -5.04 -10.03 -21.93
C LYS A 214 -6.21 -9.45 -21.15
N GLU A 215 -6.81 -10.21 -20.23
CA GLU A 215 -7.93 -9.73 -19.42
C GLU A 215 -7.46 -8.91 -18.22
N VAL A 216 -6.24 -9.17 -17.74
CA VAL A 216 -5.64 -8.46 -16.59
C VAL A 216 -4.59 -7.41 -17.00
N LEU A 217 -4.25 -7.35 -18.28
CA LEU A 217 -3.35 -6.38 -18.89
C LEU A 217 -4.00 -5.80 -20.14
N GLY A 218 -4.70 -4.68 -19.96
CA GLY A 218 -5.48 -4.03 -21.01
C GLY A 218 -4.90 -2.67 -21.42
N ARG A 219 -5.70 -1.92 -22.17
CA ARG A 219 -5.45 -0.50 -22.47
C ARG A 219 -6.67 0.35 -22.14
N ASP A 220 -6.43 1.57 -21.71
CA ASP A 220 -7.48 2.59 -21.56
C ASP A 220 -7.83 3.25 -22.91
N GLU A 221 -8.78 4.18 -22.88
CA GLU A 221 -9.26 4.93 -24.05
C GLU A 221 -8.15 5.76 -24.73
N GLN A 222 -7.10 6.12 -23.99
CA GLN A 222 -5.96 6.88 -24.47
C GLN A 222 -4.83 5.95 -24.97
N GLY A 223 -5.04 4.63 -24.92
CA GLY A 223 -4.06 3.62 -25.29
C GLY A 223 -3.02 3.33 -24.21
N GLY A 224 -3.15 3.92 -23.02
CA GLY A 224 -2.31 3.71 -21.85
C GLY A 224 -2.47 2.29 -21.28
N VAL A 225 -1.39 1.72 -20.73
CA VAL A 225 -1.41 0.34 -20.23
C VAL A 225 -2.11 0.25 -18.89
N VAL A 226 -3.19 -0.54 -18.81
CA VAL A 226 -3.95 -0.78 -17.57
C VAL A 226 -3.57 -2.14 -17.00
N ARG A 227 -3.09 -2.15 -15.76
CA ARG A 227 -2.73 -3.38 -15.01
C ARG A 227 -3.80 -3.62 -13.95
N LYS A 228 -4.50 -4.73 -14.07
CA LYS A 228 -5.57 -5.10 -13.13
C LYS A 228 -5.15 -6.12 -12.08
N ALA A 229 -3.98 -6.73 -12.22
CA ALA A 229 -3.53 -7.83 -11.36
C ALA A 229 -3.04 -7.40 -9.96
N GLY A 230 -3.62 -6.34 -9.40
CA GLY A 230 -3.40 -5.88 -8.03
C GLY A 230 -2.13 -5.07 -7.79
N VAL A 231 -1.74 -4.98 -6.53
CA VAL A 231 -0.66 -4.12 -6.04
C VAL A 231 0.44 -4.91 -5.30
N MET A 232 1.59 -4.25 -5.17
CA MET A 232 2.76 -4.67 -4.42
C MET A 232 2.88 -3.81 -3.17
N ALA A 233 3.40 -4.41 -2.09
CA ALA A 233 3.58 -3.69 -0.84
C ALA A 233 4.84 -4.14 -0.08
N VAL A 234 5.29 -3.29 0.83
CA VAL A 234 6.37 -3.53 1.81
C VAL A 234 5.77 -3.58 3.22
N VAL A 235 6.24 -4.51 4.04
CA VAL A 235 5.75 -4.65 5.41
C VAL A 235 6.37 -3.58 6.30
N LEU A 236 5.53 -2.72 6.87
CA LEU A 236 5.90 -1.72 7.85
C LEU A 236 5.88 -2.29 9.27
N ARG A 237 4.78 -2.98 9.62
CA ARG A 237 4.55 -3.58 10.93
C ARG A 237 4.15 -5.04 10.77
N GLY A 238 4.80 -5.90 11.54
CA GLY A 238 4.59 -7.33 11.51
C GLY A 238 3.35 -7.75 12.25
N GLY A 239 2.90 -8.96 11.94
CA GLY A 239 1.86 -9.65 12.68
C GLY A 239 0.97 -10.51 11.81
N GLU A 240 -0.01 -11.11 12.46
CA GLU A 240 -0.84 -12.13 11.85
C GLU A 240 -2.01 -11.53 11.08
N ILE A 241 -2.28 -12.07 9.88
CA ILE A 241 -3.46 -11.74 9.07
C ILE A 241 -4.24 -13.02 8.79
N ARG A 242 -5.56 -12.94 8.90
CA ARG A 242 -6.51 -14.03 8.68
C ARG A 242 -7.59 -13.64 7.66
N PRO A 243 -8.19 -14.61 6.96
CA PRO A 243 -9.46 -14.39 6.28
C PRO A 243 -10.51 -13.83 7.26
N GLY A 244 -11.28 -12.84 6.82
CA GLY A 244 -12.26 -12.11 7.62
C GLY A 244 -11.72 -10.85 8.32
N ASP A 245 -10.40 -10.63 8.33
CA ASP A 245 -9.84 -9.41 8.90
C ASP A 245 -10.31 -8.17 8.14
N VAL A 246 -10.64 -7.10 8.87
CA VAL A 246 -10.90 -5.77 8.29
C VAL A 246 -9.61 -5.21 7.72
N VAL A 247 -9.68 -4.58 6.55
CA VAL A 247 -8.59 -3.82 5.95
C VAL A 247 -8.96 -2.35 6.01
N VAL A 248 -8.09 -1.52 6.59
CA VAL A 248 -8.24 -0.06 6.63
C VAL A 248 -7.13 0.57 5.80
N ALA A 249 -7.48 1.38 4.80
CA ALA A 249 -6.54 2.13 3.99
C ALA A 249 -6.36 3.56 4.51
N GLU A 250 -5.12 3.90 4.86
CA GLU A 250 -4.67 5.22 5.29
C GLU A 250 -3.91 5.87 4.13
N VAL A 251 -4.57 6.83 3.48
CA VAL A 251 -4.03 7.53 2.31
C VAL A 251 -3.02 8.59 2.76
N PRO A 252 -1.85 8.71 2.10
CA PRO A 252 -0.85 9.73 2.43
C PRO A 252 -1.39 11.15 2.24
N ALA A 253 -0.71 12.12 2.86
CA ALA A 253 -1.00 13.53 2.62
C ALA A 253 -0.83 13.90 1.14
N ARG A 254 -1.55 14.94 0.70
CA ARG A 254 -1.42 15.46 -0.67
C ARG A 254 -0.05 16.13 -0.88
N PRO A 255 0.47 16.15 -2.13
CA PRO A 255 -0.14 15.63 -3.35
C PRO A 255 -0.03 14.11 -3.49
N HIS A 256 -1.11 13.48 -3.96
CA HIS A 256 -1.12 12.04 -4.20
C HIS A 256 -0.31 11.68 -5.45
N ARG A 257 0.34 10.52 -5.41
CA ARG A 257 0.99 9.91 -6.59
C ARG A 257 0.22 8.66 -7.01
N ALA A 258 -0.04 8.54 -8.31
CA ALA A 258 -0.66 7.34 -8.88
C ALA A 258 0.29 6.14 -8.76
N LEU A 259 -0.26 4.93 -8.72
CA LEU A 259 0.54 3.71 -8.69
C LEU A 259 1.18 3.45 -10.04
N THR A 260 2.46 3.10 -10.00
CA THR A 260 3.26 2.73 -11.16
C THR A 260 3.75 1.29 -11.05
N LYS A 261 4.36 0.75 -12.11
CA LYS A 261 4.92 -0.62 -12.09
C LYS A 261 6.21 -0.64 -11.26
N VAL A 262 6.18 -1.34 -10.12
CA VAL A 262 7.37 -1.74 -9.34
C VAL A 262 7.75 -3.17 -9.62
#